data_AF-A0AAV8W5R1-F1
#
_entry.id   AF-A0AAV8W5R1-F1
#
_cell.length_a   1.000
_cell.length_b   1.000
_cell.length_c   1.000
_cell.angle_alpha   90.00
_cell.angle_beta   90.00
_cell.angle_gamma   90.00
#
_symmetry.space_group_name_H-M   'P 1'
#
loop_
_entity.id
_entity.type
_entity.pdbx_description
1 polymer ?
#
loop_
_entity_poly.entity_id
_entity_poly.type
_entity_poly.pdbx_seq_one_letter_code
_entity_poly.pdbx_strand_id
1 'polypeptide(L)'
;MKNFEKGGKPLDPKLLDHLVTEKKLTEEELKRIKAPNEARSPIIINNLQKCMSLSCNNIQSSGKRYMVTIDVTDKMDNRCLHSKNITGLEAATAFTMALLKVEKDVTIAVFKQKEVSIIQLDKKGQFNELVQKLKENKSDYLVPASSIEWAMAQKKHIDIFFNFIHHNEYIASVPKEVREKLTKPPEALQKYKKKFNLQNAKLVTFCMSSPHLNFSDGSPNILDVAGLDFGVPKAVEAFCRGNVYAKQATWNQSKVLVN
;
A
#
# COMPACT_ATOMS: atom_id res chain seq x y z
N MET A 1 -4.10 15.79 -2.12
CA MET A 1 -3.02 16.51 -2.84
C MET A 1 -3.27 16.54 -4.34
N LYS A 2 -3.56 15.42 -4.99
CA LYS A 2 -3.83 15.30 -6.44
C LYS A 2 -4.75 16.37 -7.06
N ASN A 3 -5.89 16.68 -6.44
CA ASN A 3 -6.80 17.73 -6.92
C ASN A 3 -6.23 19.15 -6.76
N PHE A 4 -5.30 19.37 -5.84
CA PHE A 4 -4.60 20.66 -5.69
C PHE A 4 -3.40 20.76 -6.64
N GLU A 5 -2.69 19.65 -6.84
CA GLU A 5 -1.55 19.52 -7.77
C GLU A 5 -1.98 19.67 -9.24
N LYS A 6 -3.19 19.22 -9.58
CA LYS A 6 -3.81 19.39 -10.91
C LYS A 6 -4.79 20.57 -10.98
N GLY A 7 -4.68 21.50 -10.06
CA GLY A 7 -5.45 22.75 -10.00
C GLY A 7 -6.99 22.64 -9.96
N GLY A 8 -7.55 21.51 -9.53
CA GLY A 8 -8.98 21.36 -9.23
C GLY A 8 -9.49 19.93 -9.41
N LYS A 9 -10.83 19.78 -9.36
CA LYS A 9 -11.49 18.57 -9.89
C LYS A 9 -11.35 18.57 -11.43
N PRO A 10 -11.17 17.40 -12.07
CA PRO A 10 -11.28 17.29 -13.52
C PRO A 10 -12.62 17.85 -14.00
N LEU A 11 -12.63 18.48 -15.18
CA LEU A 11 -13.87 18.95 -15.78
C LEU A 11 -14.80 17.75 -16.05
N ASP A 12 -16.08 17.88 -15.72
CA ASP A 12 -17.07 16.85 -16.00
C ASP A 12 -17.17 16.64 -17.53
N PRO A 13 -17.07 15.41 -18.06
CA PRO A 13 -17.24 15.13 -19.48
C PRO A 13 -18.53 15.71 -20.07
N LYS A 14 -19.64 15.68 -19.32
CA LYS A 14 -20.92 16.26 -19.76
C LYS A 14 -20.87 17.78 -19.84
N LEU A 15 -20.11 18.41 -18.94
CA LEU A 15 -19.88 19.85 -18.96
C LEU A 15 -18.96 20.23 -20.12
N LEU A 16 -17.94 19.42 -20.42
CA LEU A 16 -17.06 19.61 -21.57
C LEU A 16 -17.86 19.57 -22.87
N ASP A 17 -18.73 18.56 -23.03
CA ASP A 17 -19.59 18.43 -24.21
C ASP A 17 -20.54 19.62 -24.36
N HIS A 18 -21.20 20.06 -23.29
CA HIS A 18 -22.06 21.24 -23.32
C HIS A 18 -21.28 22.52 -23.70
N LEU A 19 -20.08 22.70 -23.14
CA LEU A 19 -19.21 23.85 -23.44
C LEU A 19 -18.75 23.87 -24.91
N VAL A 20 -18.44 22.71 -25.49
CA VAL A 20 -18.08 22.60 -26.92
C VAL A 20 -19.28 22.87 -27.82
N THR A 21 -20.44 22.29 -27.50
CA THR A 21 -21.62 22.34 -28.37
C THR A 21 -22.36 23.68 -28.32
N GLU A 22 -22.50 24.28 -27.14
CA GLU A 22 -23.31 25.50 -26.96
C GLU A 22 -22.50 26.79 -26.91
N LYS A 23 -21.28 26.77 -26.36
CA LYS A 23 -20.46 27.99 -26.22
C LYS A 23 -19.44 28.21 -27.33
N LYS A 24 -19.34 27.30 -28.32
CA LYS A 24 -18.42 27.39 -29.47
C LYS A 24 -17.00 27.82 -29.06
N LEU A 25 -16.45 27.19 -28.02
CA LEU A 25 -15.08 27.45 -27.57
C LEU A 25 -14.10 27.25 -28.72
N THR A 26 -13.14 28.18 -28.81
CA THR A 26 -12.04 28.08 -29.76
C THR A 26 -11.12 26.90 -29.41
N GLU A 27 -10.36 26.39 -30.38
CA GLU A 27 -9.42 25.29 -30.15
C GLU A 27 -8.37 25.62 -29.07
N GLU A 28 -8.00 26.90 -28.93
CA GLU A 28 -7.07 27.38 -27.90
C GLU A 28 -7.68 27.35 -26.50
N GLU A 29 -8.96 27.73 -26.36
CA GLU A 29 -9.68 27.64 -25.08
C GLU A 29 -9.92 26.19 -24.68
N LEU A 30 -10.24 25.32 -25.65
CA LEU A 30 -10.31 23.87 -25.47
C LEU A 30 -8.97 23.28 -25.02
N LYS A 31 -7.85 23.73 -25.59
CA LYS A 31 -6.50 23.35 -25.16
C LYS A 31 -6.22 23.81 -23.72
N ARG A 32 -6.59 25.03 -23.34
CA ARG A 32 -6.42 25.53 -21.96
C ARG A 32 -7.26 24.76 -20.94
N ILE A 33 -8.50 24.40 -21.29
CA ILE A 33 -9.39 23.61 -20.44
C ILE A 33 -8.91 22.16 -20.28
N LYS A 34 -8.30 21.60 -21.32
CA LYS A 34 -7.73 20.24 -21.32
C LYS A 34 -6.32 20.18 -20.73
N ALA A 35 -5.59 21.29 -20.71
CA ALA A 35 -4.27 21.36 -20.09
C ALA A 35 -4.39 21.12 -18.58
N PRO A 36 -3.48 20.33 -17.97
CA PRO A 36 -3.47 20.18 -16.52
C PRO A 36 -3.28 21.56 -15.88
N ASN A 37 -4.26 22.01 -15.09
CA ASN A 37 -4.13 23.27 -14.37
C ASN A 37 -2.85 23.21 -13.51
N GLU A 38 -2.04 24.27 -13.56
CA GLU A 38 -0.92 24.44 -12.64
C GLU A 38 -1.43 24.32 -11.19
N ALA A 39 -0.57 23.78 -10.33
CA ALA A 39 -0.88 23.66 -8.91
C ALA A 39 -1.33 25.03 -8.37
N ARG A 40 -2.55 25.11 -7.81
CA ARG A 40 -3.14 26.39 -7.35
C ARG A 40 -2.26 27.15 -6.35
N SER A 41 -1.36 26.45 -5.66
CA SER A 41 -0.28 27.04 -4.87
C SER A 41 0.79 25.99 -4.55
N PRO A 42 1.97 26.05 -5.19
CA PRO A 42 3.11 25.19 -4.84
C PRO A 42 3.52 25.32 -3.37
N ILE A 43 3.37 26.52 -2.79
CA ILE A 43 3.66 26.81 -1.38
C ILE A 43 2.77 25.96 -0.45
N ILE A 44 1.47 25.88 -0.74
CA ILE A 44 0.53 25.07 0.06
C ILE A 44 0.91 23.59 -0.02
N ILE A 45 1.23 23.08 -1.22
CA ILE A 45 1.61 21.67 -1.41
C ILE A 45 2.89 21.34 -0.64
N ASN A 46 3.92 22.18 -0.77
CA ASN A 46 5.18 22.01 -0.04
C ASN A 46 4.96 22.05 1.49
N ASN A 47 4.12 22.96 1.96
CA ASN A 47 3.79 23.04 3.39
C ASN A 47 3.00 21.81 3.87
N LEU A 48 2.07 21.28 3.08
CA LEU A 48 1.33 20.05 3.42
C LEU A 48 2.27 18.83 3.47
N GLN A 49 3.18 18.70 2.51
CA GLN A 49 4.20 17.65 2.53
C GLN A 49 5.12 17.78 3.76
N LYS A 50 5.52 19.02 4.11
CA LYS A 50 6.29 19.30 5.32
C LYS A 50 5.50 18.91 6.57
N CYS A 51 4.23 19.27 6.67
CA CYS A 51 3.35 18.88 7.77
C CYS A 51 3.23 17.35 7.90
N MET A 52 3.08 16.63 6.79
CA MET A 52 3.05 15.15 6.78
C MET A 52 4.38 14.55 7.27
N SER A 53 5.51 15.13 6.87
CA SER A 53 6.81 14.68 7.38
C SER A 53 6.97 15.00 8.87
N LEU A 54 6.52 16.17 9.33
CA LEU A 54 6.59 16.57 10.74
C LEU A 54 5.68 15.73 11.61
N SER A 55 4.49 15.34 11.14
CA SER A 55 3.58 14.48 11.90
C SER A 55 4.19 13.11 12.20
N CYS A 56 5.09 12.61 11.36
CA CYS A 56 5.81 11.35 11.60
C CYS A 56 6.71 11.43 12.85
N ASN A 57 7.18 12.62 13.26
CA ASN A 57 7.99 12.77 14.47
C ASN A 57 7.20 12.48 15.75
N ASN A 58 5.86 12.52 15.69
CA ASN A 58 4.99 12.22 16.81
C ASN A 58 4.66 10.71 16.93
N ILE A 59 5.19 9.89 16.02
CA ILE A 59 4.98 8.44 16.03
C ILE A 59 6.19 7.80 16.71
N GLN A 60 5.93 7.01 17.75
CA GLN A 60 6.99 6.28 18.45
C GLN A 60 7.43 5.07 17.60
N SER A 61 8.73 4.93 17.37
CA SER A 61 9.28 3.72 16.74
C SER A 61 8.97 2.46 17.57
N SER A 62 8.69 1.35 16.88
CA SER A 62 8.56 0.03 17.49
C SER A 62 9.89 -0.69 17.63
N GLY A 63 10.93 -0.25 16.89
CA GLY A 63 12.24 -0.89 16.84
C GLY A 63 12.24 -2.24 16.15
N LYS A 64 11.17 -2.60 15.45
CA LYS A 64 11.04 -3.86 14.71
C LYS A 64 11.68 -3.76 13.33
N ARG A 65 12.03 -4.92 12.77
CA ARG A 65 12.55 -5.04 11.40
C ARG A 65 11.40 -5.34 10.46
N TYR A 66 11.15 -4.43 9.54
CA TYR A 66 10.02 -4.49 8.62
C TYR A 66 10.46 -4.93 7.24
N MET A 67 9.65 -5.77 6.60
CA MET A 67 9.68 -5.96 5.16
C MET A 67 8.35 -5.51 4.57
N VAL A 68 8.39 -4.48 3.73
CA VAL A 68 7.21 -3.97 3.02
C VAL A 68 7.28 -4.42 1.57
N THR A 69 6.28 -5.17 1.12
CA THR A 69 6.20 -5.65 -0.25
C THR A 69 4.93 -5.12 -0.91
N ILE A 70 5.09 -4.41 -2.02
CA ILE A 70 4.01 -3.66 -2.67
C ILE A 70 3.65 -4.31 -4.01
N ASP A 71 2.37 -4.50 -4.24
CA ASP A 71 1.78 -4.83 -5.53
C ASP A 71 1.98 -3.65 -6.50
N VAL A 72 2.57 -3.96 -7.64
CA VAL A 72 2.90 -3.01 -8.73
C VAL A 72 2.28 -3.48 -10.05
N THR A 73 1.24 -4.29 -9.98
CA THR A 73 0.35 -4.56 -11.11
C THR A 73 -0.47 -3.31 -11.44
N ASP A 74 -0.94 -3.20 -12.68
CA ASP A 74 -1.78 -2.07 -13.10
C ASP A 74 -3.10 -1.97 -12.29
N LYS A 75 -3.49 -3.03 -11.57
CA LYS A 75 -4.64 -3.01 -10.67
C LYS A 75 -4.45 -2.01 -9.52
N MET A 76 -3.22 -1.77 -9.05
CA MET A 76 -2.96 -0.84 -7.94
C MET A 76 -3.17 0.64 -8.28
N ASP A 77 -3.41 0.97 -9.56
CA ASP A 77 -3.86 2.30 -10.00
C ASP A 77 -5.36 2.55 -9.75
N ASN A 78 -6.11 1.53 -9.33
CA ASN A 78 -7.49 1.69 -8.87
C ASN A 78 -7.56 2.38 -7.49
N ARG A 79 -8.73 2.92 -7.17
CA ARG A 79 -8.99 3.63 -5.91
C ARG A 79 -8.83 2.71 -4.71
N CYS A 80 -8.25 3.26 -3.64
CA CYS A 80 -8.16 2.56 -2.37
C CYS A 80 -9.55 2.49 -1.69
N LEU A 81 -9.90 1.34 -1.14
CA LEU A 81 -11.10 1.14 -0.34
C LEU A 81 -11.08 2.11 0.85
N HIS A 82 -12.22 2.75 1.11
CA HIS A 82 -12.39 3.87 2.05
C HIS A 82 -11.77 5.21 1.63
N SER A 83 -11.15 5.32 0.45
CA SER A 83 -10.66 6.61 -0.08
C SER A 83 -10.91 6.80 -1.58
N LYS A 84 -11.74 7.79 -1.93
CA LYS A 84 -12.06 8.09 -3.34
C LYS A 84 -10.96 8.86 -4.09
N ASN A 85 -9.98 9.41 -3.37
CA ASN A 85 -9.04 10.40 -3.90
C ASN A 85 -7.61 9.90 -4.06
N ILE A 86 -7.31 8.68 -3.58
CA ILE A 86 -5.98 8.06 -3.68
C ILE A 86 -6.12 6.65 -4.27
N THR A 87 -5.12 6.24 -5.05
CA THR A 87 -5.02 4.86 -5.54
C THR A 87 -4.47 3.93 -4.46
N GLY A 88 -4.60 2.62 -4.67
CA GLY A 88 -3.97 1.61 -3.82
C GLY A 88 -2.45 1.81 -3.73
N LEU A 89 -1.79 2.09 -4.86
CA LEU A 89 -0.36 2.36 -4.90
C LEU A 89 0.02 3.64 -4.12
N GLU A 90 -0.74 4.73 -4.29
CA GLU A 90 -0.52 5.99 -3.58
C GLU A 90 -0.67 5.80 -2.06
N ALA A 91 -1.70 5.06 -1.63
CA ALA A 91 -1.93 4.74 -0.22
C ALA A 91 -0.82 3.86 0.39
N ALA A 92 -0.40 2.81 -0.31
CA ALA A 92 0.72 1.96 0.11
C ALA A 92 2.03 2.74 0.19
N THR A 93 2.27 3.66 -0.76
CA THR A 93 3.45 4.54 -0.76
C THR A 93 3.44 5.49 0.43
N ALA A 94 2.29 6.09 0.75
CA ALA A 94 2.15 7.00 1.88
C ALA A 94 2.44 6.29 3.21
N PHE A 95 1.91 5.08 3.38
CA PHE A 95 2.17 4.24 4.56
C PHE A 95 3.64 3.86 4.66
N THR A 96 4.25 3.44 3.55
CA THR A 96 5.67 3.05 3.47
C THR A 96 6.59 4.23 3.78
N MET A 97 6.26 5.43 3.28
CA MET A 97 7.01 6.65 3.57
C MET A 97 6.98 7.02 5.05
N ALA A 98 5.83 6.86 5.72
CA ALA A 98 5.74 7.05 7.16
C ALA A 98 6.62 6.03 7.91
N LEU A 99 6.55 4.75 7.51
CA LEU A 99 7.36 3.69 8.11
C LEU A 99 8.87 3.95 7.96
N LEU A 100 9.34 4.36 6.77
CA LEU A 100 10.73 4.73 6.52
C LEU A 100 11.24 5.90 7.38
N LYS A 101 10.35 6.82 7.75
CA LYS A 101 10.70 7.98 8.60
C LYS A 101 10.78 7.59 10.07
N VAL A 102 9.98 6.62 10.50
CA VAL A 102 9.83 6.22 11.90
C VAL A 102 10.76 5.07 12.28
N GLU A 103 10.89 4.06 11.42
CA GLU A 103 11.61 2.83 11.71
C GLU A 103 13.01 2.81 11.07
N LYS A 104 13.98 2.25 11.80
CA LYS A 104 15.38 2.21 11.36
C LYS A 104 15.67 1.07 10.37
N ASP A 105 15.00 -0.07 10.49
CA ASP A 105 15.22 -1.25 9.64
C ASP A 105 13.94 -1.56 8.86
N VAL A 106 13.86 -1.00 7.66
CA VAL A 106 12.75 -1.19 6.72
C VAL A 106 13.34 -1.65 5.38
N THR A 107 13.02 -2.88 5.00
CA THR A 107 13.32 -3.42 3.68
C THR A 107 12.11 -3.23 2.78
N ILE A 108 12.27 -2.52 1.67
CA ILE A 108 11.19 -2.27 0.71
C ILE A 108 11.39 -3.14 -0.51
N ALA A 109 10.33 -3.80 -0.91
CA ALA A 109 10.27 -4.67 -2.06
C ALA A 109 8.99 -4.44 -2.85
N VAL A 110 9.00 -4.92 -4.09
CA VAL A 110 7.81 -5.02 -4.93
C VAL A 110 7.66 -6.45 -5.37
N PHE A 111 6.40 -6.90 -5.54
CA PHE A 111 6.15 -8.20 -6.12
C PHE A 111 6.55 -8.22 -7.59
N LYS A 112 7.32 -9.23 -7.99
CA LYS A 112 7.75 -9.49 -9.36
C LYS A 112 7.44 -10.94 -9.69
N GLN A 113 6.21 -11.17 -10.14
CA GLN A 113 5.72 -12.51 -10.49
C GLN A 113 5.91 -13.49 -9.31
N LYS A 114 6.81 -14.48 -9.43
CA LYS A 114 7.13 -15.48 -8.40
C LYS A 114 8.17 -15.01 -7.36
N GLU A 115 8.78 -13.85 -7.56
CA GLU A 115 9.86 -13.31 -6.73
C GLU A 115 9.51 -11.91 -6.21
N VAL A 116 10.45 -11.31 -5.47
CA VAL A 116 10.39 -9.91 -5.08
C VAL A 116 11.65 -9.19 -5.55
N SER A 117 11.51 -7.91 -5.88
CA SER A 117 12.64 -7.03 -6.18
C SER A 117 12.78 -5.97 -5.10
N ILE A 118 13.98 -5.83 -4.54
CA ILE A 118 14.28 -4.82 -3.52
C ILE A 118 14.37 -3.45 -4.17
N ILE A 119 13.62 -2.49 -3.64
CA ILE A 119 13.58 -1.11 -4.12
C ILE A 119 14.17 -0.20 -3.07
N GLN A 120 15.18 0.58 -3.46
CA GLN A 120 15.75 1.61 -2.59
C GLN A 120 14.89 2.87 -2.67
N LEU A 121 14.12 3.18 -1.63
CA LEU A 121 13.38 4.43 -1.51
C LEU A 121 14.09 5.36 -0.53
N ASP A 122 14.24 6.63 -0.91
CA ASP A 122 14.81 7.64 -0.02
C ASP A 122 13.74 8.14 0.97
N LYS A 123 14.04 8.08 2.28
CA LYS A 123 13.19 8.62 3.35
C LYS A 123 12.97 10.15 3.25
N LYS A 124 13.78 10.85 2.47
CA LYS A 124 13.66 12.28 2.14
C LYS A 124 13.03 12.54 0.76
N GLY A 125 12.79 11.50 -0.03
CA GLY A 125 12.23 11.63 -1.37
C GLY A 125 10.82 12.21 -1.37
N GLN A 126 10.46 12.90 -2.46
CA GLN A 126 9.12 13.47 -2.60
C GLN A 126 8.10 12.37 -2.87
N PHE A 127 6.88 12.53 -2.34
CA PHE A 127 5.83 11.51 -2.46
C PHE A 127 5.61 11.03 -3.91
N ASN A 128 5.52 11.96 -4.86
CA ASN A 128 5.28 11.65 -6.27
C ASN A 128 6.46 10.92 -6.93
N GLU A 129 7.70 11.25 -6.54
CA GLU A 129 8.90 10.55 -7.01
C GLU A 129 8.91 9.09 -6.53
N LEU A 130 8.53 8.86 -5.27
CA LEU A 130 8.44 7.52 -4.70
C LEU A 130 7.37 6.68 -5.40
N VAL A 131 6.19 7.26 -5.66
CA VAL A 131 5.12 6.59 -6.43
C VAL A 131 5.61 6.25 -7.83
N GLN A 132 6.25 7.19 -8.53
CA GLN A 132 6.74 6.98 -9.89
C GLN A 132 7.79 5.87 -9.95
N LYS A 133 8.73 5.84 -8.99
CA LYS A 133 9.74 4.79 -8.88
C LYS A 133 9.12 3.40 -8.68
N LEU A 134 8.03 3.30 -7.92
CA LEU A 134 7.30 2.03 -7.77
C LEU A 134 6.59 1.64 -9.08
N LYS A 135 6.00 2.60 -9.80
CA LYS A 135 5.33 2.36 -11.10
C LYS A 135 6.26 1.86 -12.19
N GLU A 136 7.52 2.28 -12.18
CA GLU A 136 8.54 1.79 -13.13
C GLU A 136 8.82 0.29 -12.95
N ASN A 137 8.44 -0.29 -11.81
CA ASN A 137 8.68 -1.68 -11.49
C ASN A 137 7.49 -2.60 -11.78
N LYS A 138 6.74 -2.38 -12.87
CA LYS A 138 5.54 -3.16 -13.24
C LYS A 138 5.70 -4.68 -13.13
N SER A 139 4.63 -5.37 -12.74
CA SER A 139 4.54 -6.83 -12.71
C SER A 139 3.20 -7.29 -13.27
N ASP A 140 3.15 -8.48 -13.88
CA ASP A 140 1.91 -9.03 -14.44
C ASP A 140 1.01 -9.64 -13.36
N TYR A 141 1.63 -10.32 -12.40
CA TYR A 141 0.99 -10.93 -11.24
C TYR A 141 1.90 -10.86 -10.03
N LEU A 142 1.41 -11.35 -8.90
CA LEU A 142 2.13 -11.40 -7.63
C LEU A 142 1.91 -12.72 -6.92
N VAL A 143 2.88 -13.11 -6.10
CA VAL A 143 2.81 -14.24 -5.18
C VAL A 143 3.03 -13.73 -3.75
N PRO A 144 2.00 -13.65 -2.88
CA PRO A 144 2.13 -12.98 -1.58
C PRO A 144 3.11 -13.63 -0.61
N ALA A 145 3.39 -14.93 -0.76
CA ALA A 145 4.38 -15.64 0.05
C ALA A 145 5.84 -15.34 -0.34
N SER A 146 6.08 -14.77 -1.53
CA SER A 146 7.42 -14.58 -2.09
C SER A 146 8.31 -13.66 -1.24
N SER A 147 7.73 -12.71 -0.49
CA SER A 147 8.47 -11.83 0.41
C SER A 147 9.09 -12.60 1.59
N ILE A 148 8.33 -13.52 2.17
CA ILE A 148 8.77 -14.39 3.25
C ILE A 148 9.81 -15.39 2.73
N GLU A 149 9.56 -15.98 1.56
CA GLU A 149 10.49 -16.91 0.91
C GLU A 149 11.83 -16.24 0.55
N TRP A 150 11.78 -15.00 0.04
CA TRP A 150 12.96 -14.19 -0.20
C TRP A 150 13.74 -13.95 1.10
N ALA A 151 13.07 -13.56 2.19
CA ALA A 151 13.74 -13.36 3.48
C ALA A 151 14.38 -14.67 3.98
N MET A 152 13.74 -15.83 3.77
CA MET A 152 14.31 -17.15 4.08
C MET A 152 15.54 -17.48 3.26
N ALA A 153 15.55 -17.14 1.97
CA ALA A 153 16.66 -17.38 1.06
C ALA A 153 17.85 -16.48 1.40
N GLN A 154 17.59 -15.19 1.66
CA GLN A 154 18.60 -14.20 2.01
C GLN A 154 19.06 -14.26 3.47
N LYS A 155 18.51 -15.19 4.28
CA LYS A 155 18.76 -15.28 5.72
C LYS A 155 18.51 -13.96 6.47
N LYS A 156 17.57 -13.16 5.97
CA LYS A 156 17.24 -11.84 6.54
C LYS A 156 16.25 -12.04 7.68
N HIS A 157 16.61 -11.58 8.87
CA HIS A 157 15.72 -11.60 10.04
C HIS A 157 14.76 -10.40 9.96
N ILE A 158 13.46 -10.68 9.96
CA ILE A 158 12.34 -9.76 9.79
C ILE A 158 11.33 -10.09 10.89
N ASP A 159 10.85 -9.06 11.58
CA ASP A 159 9.85 -9.21 12.63
C ASP A 159 8.44 -9.03 12.08
N ILE A 160 8.26 -8.13 11.11
CA ILE A 160 6.95 -7.79 10.54
C ILE A 160 7.01 -7.76 9.02
N PHE A 161 6.19 -8.59 8.37
CA PHE A 161 5.95 -8.55 6.94
C PHE A 161 4.67 -7.76 6.64
N PHE A 162 4.78 -6.72 5.84
CA PHE A 162 3.64 -5.98 5.28
C PHE A 162 3.52 -6.29 3.79
N ASN A 163 2.36 -6.81 3.39
CA ASN A 163 2.03 -7.04 1.98
C ASN A 163 0.90 -6.08 1.59
N PHE A 164 1.17 -5.15 0.67
CA PHE A 164 0.13 -4.33 0.05
C PHE A 164 -0.27 -4.96 -1.27
N ILE A 165 -1.54 -5.37 -1.38
CA ILE A 165 -2.08 -6.03 -2.58
C ILE A 165 -3.37 -5.37 -3.02
N HIS A 166 -3.69 -5.41 -4.30
CA HIS A 166 -4.93 -4.81 -4.78
C HIS A 166 -6.18 -5.52 -4.21
N HIS A 167 -6.26 -6.84 -4.37
CA HIS A 167 -7.45 -7.66 -4.09
C HIS A 167 -7.06 -9.12 -3.76
N ASN A 168 -7.95 -9.86 -3.10
CA ASN A 168 -7.77 -11.27 -2.73
C ASN A 168 -7.92 -12.26 -3.90
N GLU A 169 -8.49 -11.84 -5.04
CA GLU A 169 -8.62 -12.66 -6.26
C GLU A 169 -7.36 -12.63 -7.15
N TYR A 170 -6.22 -12.17 -6.63
CA TYR A 170 -4.94 -12.15 -7.35
C TYR A 170 -4.59 -13.50 -8.00
N ILE A 171 -5.03 -14.61 -7.40
CA ILE A 171 -4.78 -15.97 -7.87
C ILE A 171 -5.25 -16.19 -9.32
N ALA A 172 -6.32 -15.52 -9.75
CA ALA A 172 -6.85 -15.62 -11.11
C ALA A 172 -5.85 -15.13 -12.17
N SER A 173 -5.00 -14.16 -11.80
CA SER A 173 -3.94 -13.61 -12.65
C SER A 173 -2.65 -14.44 -12.62
N VAL A 174 -2.53 -15.43 -11.74
CA VAL A 174 -1.33 -16.28 -11.64
C VAL A 174 -1.44 -17.45 -12.64
N PRO A 175 -0.39 -17.70 -13.47
CA PRO A 175 -0.33 -18.85 -14.38
C PRO A 175 -0.55 -20.19 -13.68
N LYS A 176 -1.16 -21.16 -14.36
CA LYS A 176 -1.59 -22.44 -13.76
C LYS A 176 -0.41 -23.22 -13.18
N GLU A 177 0.71 -23.24 -13.88
CA GLU A 177 1.93 -23.96 -13.53
C GLU A 177 2.59 -23.41 -12.26
N VAL A 178 2.41 -22.11 -12.03
CA VAL A 178 2.84 -21.43 -10.81
C VAL A 178 1.83 -21.68 -9.69
N ARG A 179 0.53 -21.59 -10.00
CA ARG A 179 -0.58 -21.76 -9.05
C ARG A 179 -0.52 -23.08 -8.30
N GLU A 180 -0.21 -24.17 -9.00
CA GLU A 180 -0.11 -25.52 -8.43
C GLU A 180 1.01 -25.67 -7.38
N LYS A 181 1.99 -24.77 -7.39
CA LYS A 181 3.17 -24.80 -6.50
C LYS A 181 3.17 -23.66 -5.47
N LEU A 182 2.08 -22.89 -5.38
CA LEU A 182 2.01 -21.73 -4.48
C LEU A 182 1.98 -22.16 -3.01
N THR A 183 2.97 -21.71 -2.25
CA THR A 183 2.91 -21.70 -0.80
C THR A 183 1.88 -20.66 -0.34
N LYS A 184 1.00 -21.01 0.60
CA LYS A 184 0.12 -20.02 1.24
C LYS A 184 0.93 -19.13 2.20
N PRO A 185 0.63 -17.83 2.34
CA PRO A 185 1.40 -16.95 3.23
C PRO A 185 1.49 -17.41 4.69
N PRO A 186 0.41 -17.96 5.32
CA PRO A 186 0.53 -18.54 6.66
C PRO A 186 1.55 -19.68 6.75
N GLU A 187 1.56 -20.60 5.78
CA GLU A 187 2.50 -21.72 5.73
C GLU A 187 3.95 -21.24 5.57
N ALA A 188 4.16 -20.24 4.69
CA ALA A 188 5.46 -19.61 4.51
C ALA A 188 5.95 -18.94 5.82
N LEU A 189 5.08 -18.21 6.51
CA LEU A 189 5.40 -17.57 7.79
C LEU A 189 5.76 -18.63 8.84
N GLN A 190 5.01 -19.73 8.95
CA GLN A 190 5.33 -20.79 9.91
C GLN A 190 6.69 -21.44 9.63
N LYS A 191 7.03 -21.69 8.36
CA LYS A 191 8.37 -22.17 7.96
C LYS A 191 9.45 -21.17 8.35
N TYR A 192 9.23 -19.88 8.10
CA TYR A 192 10.14 -18.80 8.45
C TYR A 192 10.40 -18.73 9.97
N LYS A 193 9.32 -18.73 10.78
CA LYS A 193 9.38 -18.68 12.25
C LYS A 193 10.22 -19.83 12.81
N LYS A 194 10.00 -21.06 12.32
CA LYS A 194 10.76 -22.25 12.72
C LYS A 194 12.23 -22.14 12.31
N LYS A 195 12.50 -21.72 11.07
CA LYS A 195 13.86 -21.65 10.52
C LYS A 195 14.77 -20.67 11.25
N PHE A 196 14.26 -19.51 11.67
CA PHE A 196 15.05 -18.46 12.32
C PHE A 196 14.80 -18.31 13.82
N ASN A 197 14.00 -19.19 14.43
CA ASN A 197 13.56 -19.10 15.81
C ASN A 197 12.91 -17.74 16.16
N LEU A 198 12.08 -17.20 15.25
CA LEU A 198 11.39 -15.92 15.40
C LEU A 198 9.90 -16.15 15.64
N GLN A 199 9.55 -16.70 16.80
CA GLN A 199 8.15 -17.08 17.12
C GLN A 199 7.17 -15.89 17.16
N ASN A 200 7.68 -14.67 17.24
CA ASN A 200 6.88 -13.45 17.24
C ASN A 200 6.83 -12.75 15.87
N ALA A 201 7.36 -13.35 14.80
CA ALA A 201 7.24 -12.78 13.47
C ALA A 201 5.77 -12.74 13.02
N LYS A 202 5.35 -11.62 12.42
CA LYS A 202 3.97 -11.35 12.02
C LYS A 202 3.85 -11.03 10.54
N LEU A 203 2.67 -11.31 9.99
CA LEU A 203 2.26 -10.93 8.64
C LEU A 203 1.03 -10.02 8.72
N VAL A 204 1.07 -8.90 8.01
CA VAL A 204 -0.10 -8.04 7.78
C VAL A 204 -0.30 -7.92 6.27
N THR A 205 -1.49 -8.28 5.80
CA THR A 205 -1.87 -8.13 4.40
C THR A 205 -2.91 -7.04 4.26
N PHE A 206 -2.57 -5.97 3.54
CA PHE A 206 -3.46 -4.86 3.21
C PHE A 206 -4.07 -5.12 1.84
N CYS A 207 -5.38 -5.35 1.80
CA CYS A 207 -6.15 -5.44 0.57
C CYS A 207 -6.70 -4.08 0.21
N MET A 208 -6.18 -3.47 -0.85
CA MET A 208 -6.41 -2.07 -1.15
C MET A 208 -7.77 -1.79 -1.79
N SER A 209 -8.48 -2.77 -2.35
CA SER A 209 -9.71 -2.53 -3.12
C SER A 209 -10.92 -3.39 -2.73
N SER A 210 -10.78 -4.36 -1.83
CA SER A 210 -11.86 -5.30 -1.46
C SER A 210 -12.02 -5.41 0.05
N PRO A 211 -13.28 -5.40 0.57
CA PRO A 211 -13.55 -5.64 1.99
C PRO A 211 -13.41 -7.12 2.39
N HIS A 212 -13.37 -8.04 1.41
CA HIS A 212 -13.27 -9.47 1.67
C HIS A 212 -11.82 -9.92 1.53
N LEU A 213 -11.30 -10.54 2.60
CA LEU A 213 -9.95 -11.10 2.66
C LEU A 213 -10.00 -12.53 3.20
N ASN A 214 -9.02 -13.33 2.80
CA ASN A 214 -8.88 -14.73 3.19
C ASN A 214 -7.40 -15.17 3.22
N PHE A 215 -6.49 -14.29 3.64
CA PHE A 215 -5.07 -14.63 3.80
C PHE A 215 -4.75 -15.11 5.20
N SER A 216 -5.42 -14.57 6.21
CA SER A 216 -5.32 -15.04 7.59
C SER A 216 -6.02 -16.39 7.76
N ASP A 217 -5.35 -17.31 8.44
CA ASP A 217 -5.87 -18.62 8.85
C ASP A 217 -6.42 -18.59 10.29
N GLY A 218 -6.59 -17.41 10.87
CA GLY A 218 -6.96 -17.23 12.28
C GLY A 218 -5.78 -17.27 13.25
N SER A 219 -4.55 -17.46 12.77
CA SER A 219 -3.35 -17.39 13.60
C SER A 219 -3.18 -15.99 14.23
N PRO A 220 -2.74 -15.89 15.50
CA PRO A 220 -2.60 -14.62 16.20
C PRO A 220 -1.50 -13.71 15.63
N ASN A 221 -0.64 -14.24 14.75
CA ASN A 221 0.44 -13.50 14.09
C ASN A 221 0.10 -13.07 12.66
N ILE A 222 -1.14 -13.27 12.18
CA ILE A 222 -1.55 -12.92 10.82
C ILE A 222 -2.78 -12.03 10.83
N LEU A 223 -2.65 -10.83 10.29
CA LEU A 223 -3.71 -9.83 10.23
C LEU A 223 -4.05 -9.48 8.78
N ASP A 224 -5.35 -9.50 8.48
CA ASP A 224 -5.93 -9.06 7.22
C ASP A 224 -6.56 -7.68 7.41
N VAL A 225 -6.20 -6.73 6.55
CA VAL A 225 -6.65 -5.33 6.60
C VAL A 225 -7.35 -4.97 5.30
N ALA A 226 -8.62 -4.57 5.40
CA ALA A 226 -9.41 -4.08 4.28
C ALA A 226 -9.25 -2.56 4.11
N GLY A 227 -8.63 -2.15 3.02
CA GLY A 227 -8.42 -0.74 2.68
C GLY A 227 -7.45 -0.01 3.61
N LEU A 228 -7.50 1.32 3.52
CA LEU A 228 -6.71 2.19 4.36
C LEU A 228 -7.53 3.42 4.75
N ASP A 229 -7.75 3.60 6.04
CA ASP A 229 -8.36 4.79 6.62
C ASP A 229 -7.49 5.35 7.77
N PHE A 230 -8.00 6.34 8.50
CA PHE A 230 -7.28 6.98 9.59
C PHE A 230 -7.09 6.08 10.83
N GLY A 231 -7.91 5.04 11.00
CA GLY A 231 -7.84 4.12 12.14
C GLY A 231 -6.87 2.96 11.91
N VAL A 232 -6.69 2.54 10.65
CA VAL A 232 -5.82 1.41 10.27
C VAL A 232 -4.39 1.52 10.82
N PRO A 233 -3.65 2.65 10.70
CA PRO A 233 -2.28 2.73 11.21
C PRO A 233 -2.16 2.40 12.69
N LYS A 234 -3.08 2.90 13.53
CA LYS A 234 -3.07 2.66 14.98
C LYS A 234 -3.39 1.19 15.31
N ALA A 235 -4.34 0.59 14.61
CA ALA A 235 -4.68 -0.83 14.79
C ALA A 235 -3.50 -1.74 14.39
N VAL A 236 -2.87 -1.46 13.25
CA VAL A 236 -1.69 -2.19 12.76
C VAL A 236 -0.51 -2.01 13.71
N GLU A 237 -0.26 -0.81 14.21
CA GLU A 237 0.79 -0.56 15.20
C GLU A 237 0.59 -1.40 16.46
N ALA A 238 -0.63 -1.39 17.03
CA ALA A 238 -0.98 -2.18 18.21
C ALA A 238 -0.77 -3.68 17.97
N PHE A 239 -1.18 -4.17 16.79
CA PHE A 239 -0.93 -5.54 16.37
C PHE A 239 0.57 -5.85 16.26
N CYS A 240 1.37 -4.98 15.63
CA CYS A 240 2.81 -5.16 15.49
C CYS A 240 3.52 -5.24 16.85
N ARG A 241 3.14 -4.36 17.78
CA ARG A 241 3.65 -4.35 19.17
C ARG A 241 3.22 -5.57 19.99
N GLY A 242 2.14 -6.24 19.61
CA GLY A 242 1.58 -7.36 20.36
C GLY A 242 0.57 -6.93 21.43
N ASN A 243 0.09 -5.69 21.36
CA ASN A 243 -0.96 -5.17 22.25
C ASN A 243 -2.34 -5.70 21.87
N VAL A 244 -2.48 -6.22 20.65
CA VAL A 244 -3.70 -6.85 20.14
C VAL A 244 -3.31 -8.10 19.36
N TYR A 245 -4.11 -9.16 19.52
CA TYR A 245 -4.04 -10.36 18.68
C TYR A 245 -5.17 -10.33 17.67
N ALA A 246 -4.90 -10.83 16.45
CA ALA A 246 -5.95 -11.00 15.46
C ALA A 246 -7.00 -11.99 16.00
N LYS A 247 -8.18 -11.49 16.37
CA LYS A 247 -9.39 -12.30 16.50
C LYS A 247 -10.21 -12.08 15.23
N GLN A 248 -10.72 -13.16 14.66
CA GLN A 248 -11.58 -13.14 13.48
C GLN A 248 -12.87 -12.38 13.82
N ALA A 249 -12.87 -11.07 13.60
CA ALA A 249 -14.05 -10.24 13.77
C ALA A 249 -14.86 -10.34 12.48
N THR A 250 -16.00 -11.03 12.54
CA THR A 250 -17.03 -10.93 11.50
C THR A 250 -17.41 -9.47 11.36
N TRP A 251 -17.29 -8.96 10.13
CA TRP A 251 -17.52 -7.55 9.79
C TRP A 251 -18.99 -7.18 10.07
N ASN A 252 -19.24 -6.66 11.26
CA ASN A 252 -20.37 -5.77 11.54
C ASN A 252 -20.16 -4.82 12.72
N GLN A 253 -19.04 -4.88 13.45
CA GLN A 253 -18.67 -3.84 14.40
C GLN A 253 -17.16 -3.65 14.43
N SER A 254 -16.74 -2.41 14.18
CA SER A 254 -15.41 -1.89 14.41
C SER A 254 -15.06 -1.99 15.91
N LYS A 255 -14.58 -3.15 16.34
CA LYS A 255 -13.93 -3.31 17.64
C LYS A 255 -12.70 -4.20 17.49
N VAL A 256 -11.56 -3.54 17.32
CA VAL A 256 -10.27 -4.08 17.75
C VAL A 256 -10.38 -4.23 19.27
N LEU A 257 -10.47 -5.47 19.76
CA LEU A 257 -10.51 -5.73 21.20
C LEU A 257 -9.12 -5.46 21.76
N VAL A 258 -9.01 -4.36 22.50
CA VAL A 258 -7.88 -4.04 23.38
C VAL A 258 -8.15 -4.78 24.69
N ASN A 259 -7.16 -5.54 25.18
CA ASN A 259 -7.21 -6.10 26.54
C ASN A 259 -7.19 -4.99 27.58
#